data_AF-A0A348DFR6-F1
#
_entry.id   AF-A0A348DFR6-F1
#
_cell.length_a   1.000
_cell.length_b   1.000
_cell.length_c   1.000
_cell.angle_alpha   90.00
_cell.angle_beta   90.00
_cell.angle_gamma   90.00
#
_symmetry.space_group_name_H-M   'P 1'
#
loop_
_entity.id
_entity.type
_entity.pdbx_description
1 polymer ?
#
loop_
_entity_poly.entity_id
_entity_poly.type
_entity_poly.pdbx_seq_one_letter_code
_entity_poly.pdbx_strand_id
1 'polypeptide(L)'
;MPDKMSNIVQLINKGYRLPHDIEVVAGEIYSALQHKELTSDDVINEFINSVVTSKYKDIVEITYNYMNRLIYSGDNLLYEEFLKVLHLFDSINTLSFLGLNVSAEIIEKSDADMIFFLKKYDKWARKFISKYISGKQWWQRIVY
;
A
#
# COMPACT_ATOMS: atom_id res chain seq x y z
N MET A 1 12.64 23.41 -6.47
CA MET A 1 12.20 22.01 -6.32
C MET A 1 11.30 21.70 -7.49
N PRO A 2 11.49 20.59 -8.23
CA PRO A 2 10.49 20.21 -9.23
C PRO A 2 9.13 20.08 -8.53
N ASP A 3 8.09 20.59 -9.17
CA ASP A 3 6.71 20.50 -8.69
C ASP A 3 6.39 19.03 -8.40
N LYS A 4 5.94 18.73 -7.17
CA LYS A 4 5.61 17.36 -6.70
C LYS A 4 4.61 16.69 -7.66
N MET A 5 3.67 17.47 -8.18
CA MET A 5 2.71 17.03 -9.19
C MET A 5 3.40 16.64 -10.51
N SER A 6 4.36 17.44 -10.97
CA SER A 6 5.13 17.13 -12.19
C SER A 6 5.90 15.81 -12.05
N ASN A 7 6.47 15.54 -10.87
CA ASN A 7 7.16 14.27 -10.62
C ASN A 7 6.19 13.06 -10.66
N ILE A 8 5.02 13.17 -10.04
CA ILE A 8 4.00 12.11 -10.07
C ILE A 8 3.58 11.81 -11.52
N VAL A 9 3.27 12.85 -12.30
CA VAL A 9 2.89 12.71 -13.71
C VAL A 9 4.01 12.08 -14.54
N GLN A 10 5.28 12.43 -14.28
CA GLN A 10 6.42 11.78 -14.95
C GLN A 10 6.52 10.30 -14.61
N LEU A 11 6.29 9.91 -13.36
CA LEU A 11 6.30 8.51 -12.95
C LEU A 11 5.18 7.70 -13.60
N ILE A 12 3.97 8.27 -13.69
CA ILE A 12 2.84 7.66 -14.40
C ILE A 12 3.19 7.44 -15.87
N ASN A 13 3.68 8.48 -16.55
CA ASN A 13 4.01 8.43 -17.99
C ASN A 13 5.17 7.50 -18.32
N LYS A 14 6.12 7.30 -17.39
CA LYS A 14 7.21 6.32 -17.54
C LYS A 14 6.68 4.88 -17.61
N GLY A 15 5.49 4.62 -17.07
CA GLY A 15 4.89 3.30 -16.96
C GLY A 15 5.60 2.39 -15.96
N TYR A 16 5.07 1.18 -15.80
CA TYR A 16 5.44 0.26 -14.72
C TYR A 16 6.24 -0.94 -15.24
N ARG A 17 7.47 -1.09 -14.75
CA ARG A 17 8.30 -2.25 -15.03
C ARG A 17 7.99 -3.40 -14.07
N LEU A 18 7.68 -3.05 -12.82
CA LEU A 18 7.41 -3.95 -11.70
C LEU A 18 6.17 -3.49 -10.92
N PRO A 19 5.49 -4.40 -10.17
CA PRO A 19 4.40 -4.03 -9.26
C PRO A 19 4.76 -2.91 -8.29
N HIS A 20 6.01 -2.94 -7.79
CA HIS A 20 6.52 -1.94 -6.86
C HIS A 20 6.52 -0.51 -7.42
N ASP A 21 6.65 -0.33 -8.74
CA ASP A 21 6.61 1.02 -9.34
C ASP A 21 5.23 1.66 -9.11
N ILE A 22 4.15 0.87 -9.14
CA ILE A 22 2.78 1.34 -8.84
C ILE A 22 2.66 1.71 -7.37
N GLU A 23 3.21 0.89 -6.46
CA GLU A 23 3.21 1.16 -5.02
C GLU A 23 3.91 2.49 -4.70
N VAL A 24 5.04 2.78 -5.38
CA VAL A 24 5.77 4.05 -5.23
C VAL A 24 4.91 5.22 -5.69
N VAL A 25 4.31 5.16 -6.87
CA VAL A 25 3.45 6.23 -7.38
C VAL A 25 2.25 6.45 -6.47
N ALA A 26 1.59 5.38 -6.03
CA ALA A 26 0.47 5.45 -5.08
C ALA A 26 0.88 6.11 -3.76
N GLY A 27 2.06 5.77 -3.23
CA GLY A 27 2.60 6.37 -2.01
C GLY A 27 2.90 7.87 -2.17
N GLU A 28 3.43 8.28 -3.32
CA GLU A 28 3.69 9.68 -3.64
C GLU A 28 2.39 10.49 -3.75
N ILE A 29 1.37 9.95 -4.42
CA ILE A 29 0.03 10.55 -4.52
C ILE A 29 -0.60 10.67 -3.14
N TYR A 30 -0.60 9.59 -2.35
CA TYR A 30 -1.17 9.60 -1.01
C TYR A 30 -0.47 10.63 -0.12
N SER A 31 0.86 10.70 -0.14
CA SER A 31 1.62 11.70 0.60
C SER A 31 1.23 13.12 0.19
N ALA A 32 1.12 13.39 -1.11
CA ALA A 32 0.73 14.71 -1.60
C ALA A 32 -0.71 15.07 -1.19
N LEU A 33 -1.64 14.11 -1.16
CA LEU A 33 -3.00 14.33 -0.63
C LEU A 33 -3.00 14.71 0.85
N GLN A 34 -2.22 14.00 1.68
CA GLN A 34 -2.14 14.28 3.11
C GLN A 34 -1.60 15.69 3.42
N HIS A 35 -0.72 16.21 2.56
CA HIS A 35 -0.14 17.55 2.71
C HIS A 35 -0.89 18.64 1.93
N LYS A 36 -2.03 18.31 1.30
CA LYS A 36 -2.82 19.22 0.44
C LYS A 36 -1.99 19.82 -0.72
N GLU A 37 -1.03 19.05 -1.22
CA GLU A 37 -0.15 19.41 -2.33
C GLU A 37 -0.72 18.99 -3.70
N LEU A 38 -1.76 18.17 -3.69
CA LEU A 38 -2.54 17.84 -4.88
C LEU A 38 -3.74 18.79 -5.00
N THR A 39 -3.86 19.42 -6.17
CA THR A 39 -4.90 20.41 -6.48
C THR A 39 -5.93 19.91 -7.49
N SER A 40 -5.70 18.74 -8.09
CA SER A 40 -6.60 18.14 -9.09
C SER A 40 -6.77 16.63 -8.89
N ASP A 41 -8.03 16.20 -8.96
CA ASP A 41 -8.41 14.78 -9.01
C ASP A 41 -7.98 14.10 -10.32
N ASP A 42 -7.61 14.88 -11.35
CA ASP A 42 -7.19 14.36 -12.65
C ASP A 42 -5.98 13.44 -12.54
N VAL A 43 -5.04 13.76 -11.64
CA VAL A 43 -3.82 12.95 -11.42
C VAL A 43 -4.18 11.58 -10.85
N ILE A 44 -5.18 11.50 -9.97
CA ILE A 44 -5.66 10.23 -9.43
C ILE A 44 -6.32 9.42 -10.54
N ASN A 45 -7.17 10.05 -11.36
CA ASN A 45 -7.82 9.39 -12.49
C ASN A 45 -6.80 8.91 -13.53
N GLU A 46 -5.77 9.70 -13.83
CA GLU A 46 -4.68 9.32 -14.73
C GLU A 46 -3.91 8.11 -14.18
N PHE A 47 -3.61 8.10 -12.88
CA PHE A 47 -2.99 6.98 -12.19
C PHE A 47 -3.86 5.71 -12.23
N ILE A 48 -5.16 5.82 -11.94
CA ILE A 48 -6.07 4.67 -12.02
C ILE A 48 -6.07 4.12 -13.45
N ASN A 49 -6.22 4.99 -14.45
CA ASN A 49 -6.26 4.62 -15.86
C ASN A 49 -4.95 3.96 -16.32
N SER A 50 -3.80 4.47 -15.89
CA SER A 50 -2.50 3.87 -16.23
C SER A 50 -2.32 2.49 -15.59
N VAL A 51 -2.85 2.26 -14.38
CA VAL A 51 -2.81 0.94 -13.73
C VAL A 51 -3.73 -0.05 -14.43
N VAL A 52 -5.00 0.28 -14.66
CA VAL A 52 -5.99 -0.65 -15.24
C VAL A 52 -5.68 -1.02 -16.70
N THR A 53 -4.96 -0.16 -17.42
CA THR A 53 -4.48 -0.45 -18.78
C THR A 53 -3.12 -1.16 -18.82
N SER A 54 -2.44 -1.29 -17.68
CA SER A 54 -1.15 -1.96 -17.59
C SER A 54 -1.27 -3.49 -17.47
N LYS A 55 -0.13 -4.19 -17.59
CA LYS A 55 -0.01 -5.62 -17.28
C LYS A 55 -0.22 -5.95 -15.78
N TYR A 56 -0.29 -4.93 -14.92
CA TYR A 56 -0.50 -5.05 -13.47
C TYR A 56 -1.86 -4.52 -13.04
N LYS A 57 -2.88 -4.62 -13.91
CA LYS A 57 -4.26 -4.24 -13.57
C LYS A 57 -4.79 -4.90 -12.27
N ASP A 58 -4.29 -6.09 -11.95
CA ASP A 58 -4.63 -6.86 -10.74
C ASP A 58 -3.62 -6.61 -9.59
N ILE A 59 -2.98 -5.44 -9.55
CA ILE A 59 -1.91 -5.09 -8.60
C ILE A 59 -2.28 -5.36 -7.14
N VAL A 60 -3.52 -5.08 -6.76
CA VAL A 60 -3.95 -5.27 -5.37
C VAL A 60 -3.95 -6.74 -4.97
N GLU A 61 -4.39 -7.62 -5.86
CA GLU A 61 -4.33 -9.07 -5.63
C GLU A 61 -2.88 -9.57 -5.62
N ILE A 62 -2.02 -9.04 -6.51
CA ILE A 62 -0.58 -9.36 -6.53
C ILE A 62 0.07 -8.98 -5.18
N THR A 63 -0.19 -7.77 -4.69
CA THR A 63 0.36 -7.26 -3.43
C THR A 63 -0.17 -8.06 -2.24
N TYR A 64 -1.48 -8.38 -2.20
CA TYR A 64 -2.06 -9.23 -1.15
C TYR A 64 -1.48 -10.64 -1.14
N ASN A 65 -1.39 -11.30 -2.30
CA ASN A 65 -0.82 -12.64 -2.41
C ASN A 65 0.63 -12.69 -1.93
N TYR A 66 1.42 -11.63 -2.20
CA TYR A 66 2.79 -11.56 -1.71
C TYR A 66 2.84 -11.35 -0.18
N MET A 67 1.99 -10.48 0.35
CA MET A 67 1.86 -10.27 1.80
C MET A 67 1.49 -11.57 2.52
N ASN A 68 0.47 -12.28 2.02
CA ASN A 68 0.00 -13.53 2.58
C ASN A 68 1.10 -14.61 2.62
N ARG A 69 1.87 -14.75 1.53
CA ARG A 69 3.02 -15.68 1.48
C ARG A 69 4.09 -15.38 2.53
N LEU A 70 4.35 -14.11 2.82
CA LEU A 70 5.31 -13.72 3.86
C LEU A 70 4.76 -13.99 5.26
N ILE A 71 3.48 -13.71 5.51
CA ILE A 71 2.83 -13.93 6.82
C ILE A 71 2.85 -15.42 7.20
N TYR A 72 2.52 -16.28 6.23
CA TYR A 72 2.41 -17.72 6.41
C TYR A 72 3.64 -18.50 5.93
N SER A 73 4.79 -17.83 5.75
CA SER A 73 6.04 -18.55 5.55
C SER A 73 6.33 -19.43 6.77
N GLY A 74 6.83 -20.65 6.50
CA GLY A 74 7.13 -21.63 7.55
C GLY A 74 8.29 -21.21 8.46
N ASP A 75 9.13 -20.30 7.98
CA ASP A 75 10.29 -19.79 8.70
C ASP A 75 9.94 -18.54 9.51
N ASN A 76 10.77 -18.25 10.52
CA ASN A 76 10.70 -16.96 11.19
C ASN A 76 11.22 -15.88 10.25
N LEU A 77 10.37 -14.91 9.91
CA LEU A 77 10.77 -13.72 9.18
C LEU A 77 11.96 -12.99 9.83
N LEU A 78 12.85 -12.50 8.98
CA LEU A 78 13.81 -11.46 9.32
C LEU A 78 13.09 -10.13 9.60
N TYR A 79 13.80 -9.22 10.25
CA TYR A 79 13.24 -7.93 10.63
C TYR A 79 12.82 -7.10 9.39
N GLU A 80 13.59 -7.16 8.31
CA GLU A 80 13.29 -6.48 7.04
C GLU A 80 12.03 -7.05 6.39
N GLU A 81 11.83 -8.36 6.47
CA GLU A 81 10.63 -9.02 5.95
C GLU A 81 9.40 -8.65 6.78
N PHE A 82 9.56 -8.51 8.10
CA PHE A 82 8.51 -7.98 8.96
C PHE A 82 8.08 -6.57 8.53
N LEU A 83 9.03 -5.66 8.32
CA LEU A 83 8.72 -4.32 7.82
C LEU A 83 8.07 -4.37 6.44
N LYS A 84 8.51 -5.28 5.56
CA LYS A 84 7.92 -5.45 4.24
C LYS A 84 6.44 -5.85 4.32
N VAL A 85 6.05 -6.72 5.24
CA VAL A 85 4.64 -7.08 5.47
C VAL A 85 3.81 -5.85 5.86
N LEU A 86 4.30 -5.00 6.77
CA LEU A 86 3.62 -3.75 7.15
C LEU A 86 3.45 -2.81 5.95
N HIS A 87 4.50 -2.71 5.12
CA HIS A 87 4.45 -1.89 3.90
C HIS A 87 3.47 -2.43 2.86
N LEU A 88 3.38 -3.75 2.69
CA LEU A 88 2.42 -4.33 1.74
C LEU A 88 0.98 -4.10 2.18
N PHE A 89 0.69 -4.18 3.48
CA PHE A 89 -0.61 -3.84 4.03
C PHE A 89 -0.97 -2.37 3.79
N ASP A 90 -0.01 -1.46 4.01
CA ASP A 90 -0.16 -0.06 3.65
C ASP A 90 -0.43 0.14 2.17
N SER A 91 0.29 -0.58 1.29
CA SER A 91 0.11 -0.50 -0.16
C SER A 91 -1.29 -0.94 -0.59
N ILE A 92 -1.80 -2.07 -0.09
CA ILE A 92 -3.17 -2.55 -0.40
C ILE A 92 -4.20 -1.47 -0.05
N ASN A 93 -4.08 -0.90 1.15
CA ASN A 93 -5.02 0.11 1.65
C ASN A 93 -4.87 1.46 0.93
N THR A 94 -3.65 1.83 0.56
CA THR A 94 -3.40 3.05 -0.22
C THR A 94 -4.00 2.92 -1.62
N LEU A 95 -3.79 1.78 -2.29
CA LEU A 95 -4.37 1.53 -3.61
C LEU A 95 -5.91 1.56 -3.56
N SER A 96 -6.51 0.94 -2.54
CA SER A 96 -7.95 0.99 -2.29
C SER A 96 -8.44 2.43 -2.02
N PHE A 97 -7.72 3.18 -1.17
CA PHE A 97 -8.05 4.57 -0.86
C PHE A 97 -8.02 5.47 -2.09
N LEU A 98 -7.06 5.24 -3.00
CA LEU A 98 -6.96 5.98 -4.26
C LEU A 98 -8.00 5.56 -5.30
N GLY A 99 -8.90 4.62 -5.00
CA GLY A 99 -10.01 4.25 -5.88
C GLY A 99 -9.70 3.16 -6.89
N LEU A 100 -8.58 2.43 -6.76
CA LEU A 100 -8.42 1.19 -7.51
C LEU A 100 -9.47 0.17 -7.07
N ASN A 101 -10.00 -0.59 -8.02
CA ASN A 101 -11.03 -1.58 -7.74
C ASN A 101 -10.46 -2.69 -6.85
N VAL A 102 -10.88 -2.72 -5.59
CA VAL A 102 -10.49 -3.74 -4.61
C VAL A 102 -11.74 -4.43 -4.10
N SER A 103 -11.77 -5.76 -4.16
CA SER A 103 -12.87 -6.50 -3.57
C SER A 103 -12.88 -6.32 -2.05
N ALA A 104 -14.08 -6.17 -1.47
CA ALA A 104 -14.24 -6.12 -0.01
C ALA A 104 -13.59 -7.35 0.67
N GLU A 105 -13.67 -8.51 0.01
CA GLU A 105 -13.05 -9.75 0.45
C GLU A 105 -11.52 -9.63 0.63
N ILE A 106 -10.80 -8.95 -0.28
CA ILE A 106 -9.35 -8.76 -0.14
C ILE A 106 -9.04 -7.87 1.07
N ILE A 107 -9.83 -6.82 1.30
CA ILE A 107 -9.64 -5.95 2.47
C ILE A 107 -9.85 -6.73 3.76
N GLU A 108 -10.96 -7.46 3.88
CA GLU A 108 -11.28 -8.28 5.05
C GLU A 108 -10.20 -9.34 5.32
N LYS A 109 -9.75 -10.04 4.28
CA LYS A 109 -8.65 -11.00 4.38
C LYS A 109 -7.34 -10.34 4.80
N SER A 110 -7.01 -9.18 4.22
CA SER A 110 -5.79 -8.46 4.56
C SER A 110 -5.75 -7.99 6.01
N ASP A 111 -6.89 -7.54 6.53
CA ASP A 111 -7.04 -7.11 7.92
C ASP A 111 -6.89 -8.31 8.86
N ALA A 112 -7.57 -9.42 8.57
CA ALA A 112 -7.48 -10.64 9.37
C ALA A 112 -6.05 -11.21 9.43
N ASP A 113 -5.38 -11.29 8.26
CA ASP A 113 -4.01 -11.75 8.15
C ASP A 113 -3.04 -10.83 8.91
N MET A 114 -3.25 -9.51 8.84
CA MET A 114 -2.43 -8.54 9.57
C MET A 114 -2.62 -8.66 11.09
N ILE A 115 -3.84 -8.84 11.57
CA ILE A 115 -4.11 -9.08 12.99
C ILE A 115 -3.37 -10.33 13.47
N PHE A 116 -3.45 -11.44 12.71
CA PHE A 116 -2.71 -12.65 13.01
C PHE A 116 -1.19 -12.40 13.03
N PHE A 117 -0.67 -11.71 12.01
CA PHE A 117 0.73 -11.38 11.87
C PHE A 117 1.27 -10.56 13.04
N LEU A 118 0.57 -9.49 13.44
CA LEU A 118 0.96 -8.65 14.56
C LEU A 118 0.97 -9.42 15.89
N LYS A 119 0.04 -10.38 16.07
CA LYS A 119 0.04 -11.28 17.24
C LYS A 119 1.26 -12.23 17.21
N LYS A 120 1.58 -12.82 16.06
CA LYS A 120 2.76 -13.69 15.88
C LYS A 120 4.06 -12.94 16.20
N TYR A 121 4.15 -11.67 15.82
CA TYR A 121 5.33 -10.81 15.99
C TYR A 121 5.15 -9.70 17.04
N ASP A 122 4.41 -9.95 18.12
CA ASP A 122 4.00 -8.95 19.13
C ASP A 122 5.17 -8.08 19.64
N LYS A 123 6.34 -8.69 19.89
CA LYS A 123 7.54 -7.96 20.34
C LYS A 123 7.99 -6.86 19.37
N TRP A 124 7.90 -7.11 18.06
CA TRP A 124 8.20 -6.12 17.04
C TRP A 124 7.01 -5.19 16.85
N ALA A 125 5.79 -5.72 16.78
CA ALA A 125 4.56 -4.95 16.62
C ALA A 125 4.47 -3.79 17.61
N ARG A 126 4.68 -4.04 18.92
CA ARG A 126 4.62 -2.99 19.96
C ARG A 126 5.55 -1.81 19.73
N LYS A 127 6.70 -2.03 19.07
CA LYS A 127 7.67 -0.95 18.78
C LYS A 127 7.24 -0.07 17.61
N PHE A 128 6.45 -0.61 16.68
CA PHE A 128 6.19 0.03 15.40
C PHE A 128 4.75 0.50 15.23
N ILE A 129 3.79 -0.17 15.87
CA ILE A 129 2.36 0.15 15.79
C ILE A 129 2.11 1.65 15.92
N SER A 130 2.71 2.33 16.90
CA SER A 130 2.53 3.78 17.12
C SER A 130 3.02 4.65 15.94
N LYS A 131 4.08 4.22 15.25
CA LYS A 131 4.62 4.91 14.06
C LYS A 131 3.71 4.76 12.85
N TYR A 132 3.07 3.60 12.69
CA TYR A 132 2.21 3.32 11.52
C TYR A 132 0.75 3.76 11.73
N ILE A 133 0.26 3.84 12.97
CA ILE A 133 -1.09 4.34 13.31
C ILE A 133 -1.27 5.82 12.93
N SER A 134 -0.21 6.64 12.99
CA SER A 134 -0.34 8.09 12.81
C SER A 134 -0.79 8.44 11.39
N GLY A 135 -2.00 9.00 11.27
CA GLY A 135 -2.52 9.57 10.02
C GLY A 135 -3.07 8.56 9.00
N LYS A 136 -3.23 7.28 9.35
CA LYS A 136 -3.73 6.23 8.45
C LYS A 136 -4.89 5.46 9.07
N GLN A 137 -6.09 5.68 8.54
CA GLN A 137 -7.34 5.14 9.09
C GLN A 137 -7.40 3.61 9.10
N TRP A 138 -6.76 2.94 8.13
CA TRP A 138 -6.79 1.49 8.04
C TRP A 138 -6.09 0.77 9.20
N TRP A 139 -5.07 1.37 9.81
CA TRP A 139 -4.44 0.79 11.01
C TRP A 139 -5.39 0.78 12.20
N GLN A 140 -6.38 1.67 12.23
CA GLN A 140 -7.41 1.67 13.28
C GLN A 140 -8.37 0.48 13.16
N ARG A 141 -8.39 -0.24 12.04
CA ARG A 141 -9.22 -1.45 11.91
C ARG A 141 -8.59 -2.69 12.57
N ILE A 142 -7.28 -2.66 12.83
CA ILE A 142 -6.51 -3.85 13.21
C ILE A 142 -5.73 -3.72 14.53
N VAL A 143 -5.55 -2.51 15.07
CA VAL A 143 -4.81 -2.28 16.32
C VAL A 143 -5.73 -1.95 17.52
N TYR A 144 -7.03 -2.18 17.39
CA TYR A 144 -7.98 -2.06 18.51
C TYR A 144 -8.39 -3.43 19.05
#